data_AF-A0A839WWN7-F1
#
_entry.id   AF-A0A839WWN7-F1
#
_cell.length_a   1.000
_cell.length_b   1.000
_cell.length_c   1.000
_cell.angle_alpha   90.00
_cell.angle_beta   90.00
_cell.angle_gamma   90.00
#
_symmetry.space_group_name_H-M   'P 1'
#
loop_
_entity.id
_entity.type
_entity.pdbx_description
1 polymer ?
#
loop_
_entity_poly.entity_id
_entity_poly.type
_entity_poly.pdbx_seq_one_letter_code
_entity_poly.pdbx_strand_id
1 'polypeptide(L)'
;MKALIKIAILLLPLGVSGCVIGNGRICGPQTPRIYCDKEAFDSLHNQPSLMERWQHPARPQIERPQDWIACGGSADGGYAAVSASTDAERVTLSRDNFDQIQRCMMGKGYRYTGTCEGKIPSQYPACQRPEGAAADR
;
A
#
# COMPACT_ATOMS: atom_id res chain seq x y z
N MET A 1 -57.92 -19.84 11.24
CA MET A 1 -56.84 -19.03 11.87
C MET A 1 -55.59 -19.82 12.27
N LYS A 2 -55.64 -21.11 12.63
CA LYS A 2 -54.45 -21.90 13.01
C LYS A 2 -53.54 -22.34 11.83
N ALA A 3 -54.06 -22.37 10.60
CA ALA A 3 -53.31 -22.81 9.42
C ALA A 3 -52.36 -21.75 8.85
N LEU A 4 -52.71 -20.46 8.97
CA LEU A 4 -51.90 -19.35 8.45
C LEU A 4 -50.61 -19.11 9.25
N ILE A 5 -50.62 -19.45 10.55
CA ILE A 5 -49.46 -19.31 11.45
C ILE A 5 -48.37 -20.35 11.11
N LYS A 6 -48.76 -21.55 10.64
CA LYS A 6 -47.79 -22.61 10.29
C LYS A 6 -47.03 -22.31 8.99
N ILE A 7 -47.64 -21.57 8.06
CA ILE A 7 -47.01 -21.23 6.78
C ILE A 7 -45.98 -20.11 6.95
N ALA A 8 -46.21 -19.16 7.86
CA ALA A 8 -45.27 -18.08 8.15
C ALA A 8 -43.98 -18.55 8.83
N ILE A 9 -44.02 -19.65 9.60
CA ILE A 9 -42.86 -20.19 10.32
C ILE A 9 -41.96 -21.05 9.41
N LEU A 10 -42.51 -21.62 8.33
CA LEU A 10 -41.78 -22.55 7.46
C LEU A 10 -40.96 -21.85 6.34
N LEU A 11 -41.15 -20.55 6.14
CA LEU A 11 -40.45 -19.75 5.12
C LEU A 11 -39.34 -18.86 5.71
N LEU A 12 -39.09 -18.93 7.02
CA LEU A 12 -38.15 -18.04 7.70
C LEU A 12 -36.63 -18.33 7.57
N PRO A 13 -36.11 -19.49 7.07
CA PRO A 13 -34.65 -19.68 7.03
C PRO A 13 -33.98 -19.20 5.73
N LEU A 14 -34.71 -18.70 4.73
CA LEU A 14 -34.11 -18.34 3.41
C LEU A 14 -33.42 -16.96 3.38
N GLY A 15 -33.40 -16.21 4.48
CA GLY A 15 -32.96 -14.81 4.51
C GLY A 15 -31.56 -14.54 5.06
N VAL A 16 -30.77 -15.56 5.41
CA VAL A 16 -29.45 -15.37 6.04
C VAL A 16 -28.29 -15.79 5.13
N SER A 17 -28.39 -15.52 3.82
CA SER A 17 -27.19 -15.39 3.01
C SER A 17 -26.59 -14.02 3.31
N GLY A 18 -25.84 -13.92 4.43
CA GLY A 18 -25.01 -12.75 4.68
C GLY A 18 -24.08 -12.56 3.49
N CYS A 19 -24.08 -11.36 2.90
CA CYS A 19 -23.09 -11.00 1.88
C CYS A 19 -21.72 -11.03 2.56
N VAL A 20 -20.98 -12.13 2.43
CA VAL A 20 -19.55 -12.13 2.65
C VAL A 20 -18.94 -11.28 1.54
N ILE A 21 -18.77 -9.99 1.82
CA ILE A 21 -18.04 -9.08 0.96
C ILE A 21 -16.59 -9.56 0.99
N GLY A 22 -16.16 -10.15 -0.13
CA GLY A 22 -14.84 -10.76 -0.27
C GLY A 22 -14.93 -12.27 -0.14
N ASN A 23 -14.21 -12.96 -1.03
CA ASN A 23 -14.21 -14.42 -1.20
C ASN A 23 -13.52 -15.16 -0.01
N GLY A 24 -13.66 -14.67 1.23
CA GLY A 24 -12.91 -15.11 2.43
C GLY A 24 -11.41 -14.73 2.42
N ARG A 25 -10.92 -14.07 1.37
CA ARG A 25 -9.47 -13.88 1.14
C ARG A 25 -8.92 -12.52 1.56
N ILE A 26 -9.76 -11.49 1.66
CA ILE A 26 -9.30 -10.14 2.04
C ILE A 26 -10.18 -9.69 3.20
N CYS A 27 -9.59 -9.68 4.40
CA CYS A 27 -10.31 -9.33 5.61
C CYS A 27 -10.40 -7.82 5.77
N GLY A 28 -11.62 -7.31 5.69
CA GLY A 28 -11.94 -5.98 6.19
C GLY A 28 -11.96 -5.96 7.72
N PRO A 29 -11.99 -4.78 8.36
CA PRO A 29 -11.95 -4.63 9.81
C PRO A 29 -13.10 -5.33 10.57
N GLN A 30 -14.17 -5.71 9.87
CA GLN A 30 -15.36 -6.36 10.41
C GLN A 30 -15.32 -7.91 10.33
N THR A 31 -14.30 -8.51 9.67
CA THR A 31 -14.25 -9.97 9.43
C THR A 31 -13.45 -10.67 10.54
N PRO A 32 -14.00 -11.68 11.22
CA PRO A 32 -13.23 -12.46 12.20
C PRO A 32 -12.01 -13.14 11.56
N ARG A 33 -10.85 -13.05 12.23
CA ARG A 33 -9.56 -13.59 11.75
C ARG A 33 -9.59 -15.06 11.34
N ILE A 34 -10.50 -15.86 11.92
CA ILE A 34 -10.65 -17.29 11.63
C ILE A 34 -11.08 -17.59 10.20
N TYR A 35 -11.68 -16.60 9.52
CA TYR A 35 -12.14 -16.71 8.14
C TYR A 35 -11.18 -16.04 7.15
N CYS A 36 -10.00 -15.60 7.61
CA CYS A 36 -9.02 -14.93 6.77
C CYS A 36 -8.04 -15.94 6.17
N ASP A 37 -7.71 -15.72 4.91
CA ASP A 37 -6.48 -16.27 4.34
C ASP A 37 -5.28 -15.65 5.07
N LYS A 38 -4.59 -16.48 5.86
CA LYS A 38 -3.46 -16.04 6.69
C LYS A 38 -2.33 -15.46 5.84
N GLU A 39 -2.06 -16.05 4.69
CA GLU A 39 -0.97 -15.62 3.81
C GLU A 39 -1.26 -14.25 3.21
N ALA A 40 -2.48 -14.05 2.71
CA ALA A 40 -2.93 -12.75 2.19
C ALA A 40 -2.94 -11.67 3.29
N PHE A 41 -3.39 -12.00 4.50
CA PHE A 41 -3.38 -11.08 5.63
C PHE A 41 -1.95 -10.69 6.03
N ASP A 42 -1.06 -11.67 6.19
CA ASP A 42 0.33 -11.44 6.60
C ASP A 42 1.09 -10.66 5.52
N SER A 43 0.81 -10.92 4.23
CA SER A 43 1.39 -10.18 3.10
C SER A 43 0.99 -8.70 3.10
N LEU A 44 -0.27 -8.40 3.42
CA LEU A 44 -0.75 -7.01 3.52
C LEU A 44 -0.26 -6.32 4.79
N HIS A 45 -0.14 -7.05 5.91
CA HIS A 45 0.27 -6.47 7.19
C HIS A 45 1.77 -6.20 7.27
N ASN A 46 2.59 -7.04 6.64
CA ASN A 46 4.06 -6.93 6.67
C ASN A 46 4.62 -6.40 5.36
N GLN A 47 3.88 -5.52 4.66
CA GLN A 47 4.39 -4.91 3.44
C GLN A 47 5.62 -4.04 3.75
N PRO A 48 6.69 -4.13 2.93
CA PRO A 48 7.82 -3.23 3.05
C PRO A 48 7.36 -1.77 2.90
N SER A 49 7.82 -0.94 3.83
CA SER A 49 7.69 0.51 3.76
C SER A 49 8.30 1.07 2.48
N LEU A 50 7.97 2.32 2.13
CA LEU A 50 8.52 2.95 0.93
C LEU A 50 10.03 3.12 1.02
N MET A 51 10.54 3.42 2.22
CA MET A 51 11.96 3.44 2.54
C MET A 51 12.66 2.11 2.22
N GLU A 52 12.04 0.97 2.55
CA GLU A 52 12.67 -0.35 2.37
C GLU A 52 12.79 -0.76 0.90
N ARG A 53 12.06 -0.09 0.00
CA ARG A 53 12.15 -0.27 -1.45
C ARG A 53 13.34 0.46 -2.09
N TRP A 54 14.30 0.92 -1.30
CA TRP A 54 15.53 1.55 -1.79
C TRP A 54 16.74 0.72 -1.39
N GLN A 55 17.68 0.53 -2.32
CA GLN A 55 18.92 -0.19 -2.05
C GLN A 55 20.11 0.55 -2.64
N HIS A 56 21.18 0.67 -1.87
CA HIS A 56 22.44 1.20 -2.34
C HIS A 56 23.40 0.04 -2.63
N PRO A 57 24.09 0.01 -3.79
CA PRO A 57 24.92 -1.14 -4.17
C PRO A 57 26.15 -1.33 -3.27
N ALA A 58 26.60 -0.27 -2.59
CA ALA A 58 27.83 -0.27 -1.80
C ALA A 58 27.64 0.14 -0.32
N ARG A 59 26.42 0.47 0.13
CA ARG A 59 26.17 0.91 1.51
C ARG A 59 25.30 -0.12 2.23
N PRO A 60 25.55 -0.40 3.51
CA PRO A 60 24.74 -1.33 4.28
C PRO A 60 23.32 -0.78 4.49
N GLN A 61 22.34 -1.68 4.61
CA GLN A 61 20.94 -1.31 4.78
C GLN A 61 20.65 -0.47 6.04
N ILE A 62 21.54 -0.50 7.04
CA ILE A 62 21.41 0.27 8.28
C ILE A 62 21.59 1.78 8.09
N GLU A 63 22.24 2.22 7.00
CA GLU A 63 22.41 3.64 6.67
C GLU A 63 21.17 4.21 5.97
N ARG A 64 20.36 3.34 5.33
CA ARG A 64 19.18 3.72 4.55
C ARG A 64 18.16 4.55 5.34
N PRO A 65 17.81 4.23 6.61
CA PRO A 65 16.86 5.05 7.37
C PRO A 65 17.35 6.47 7.61
N GLN A 66 18.65 6.64 7.86
CA GLN A 66 19.23 7.97 8.07
C GLN A 66 19.20 8.79 6.77
N ASP A 67 19.57 8.18 5.65
CA ASP A 67 19.50 8.83 4.34
C ASP A 67 18.06 9.15 3.92
N TRP A 68 17.10 8.26 4.20
CA TRP A 68 15.67 8.49 3.95
C TRP A 68 15.12 9.69 4.71
N ILE A 69 15.40 9.76 6.02
CA ILE A 69 15.00 10.88 6.87
C ILE A 69 15.68 12.17 6.39
N ALA A 70 16.97 12.11 6.07
CA ALA A 70 17.71 13.27 5.55
C ALA A 70 17.15 13.78 4.21
N CYS A 71 16.51 12.91 3.42
CA CYS A 71 15.83 13.27 2.18
C CYS A 71 14.40 13.83 2.38
N GLY A 72 13.89 13.88 3.62
CA GLY A 72 12.55 14.41 3.94
C GLY A 72 11.49 13.35 4.26
N GLY A 73 11.88 12.07 4.32
CA GLY A 73 11.00 10.99 4.75
C GLY A 73 10.82 10.92 6.27
N SER A 74 9.82 10.18 6.72
CA SER A 74 9.59 9.92 8.15
C SER A 74 10.28 8.62 8.62
N ALA A 75 10.52 8.52 9.93
CA ALA A 75 11.26 7.39 10.52
C ALA A 75 10.55 6.03 10.39
N ASP A 76 9.23 6.03 10.19
CA ASP A 76 8.42 4.84 9.89
C ASP A 76 8.46 4.44 8.39
N GLY A 77 9.25 5.15 7.58
CA GLY A 77 9.38 4.91 6.14
C GLY A 77 8.28 5.55 5.29
N GLY A 78 7.46 6.42 5.87
CA GLY A 78 6.46 7.24 5.18
C GLY A 78 7.00 8.58 4.65
N TYR A 79 6.10 9.40 4.08
CA TYR A 79 6.42 10.72 3.50
C TYR A 79 5.31 11.78 3.68
N ALA A 80 4.20 11.44 4.35
CA ALA A 80 3.00 12.27 4.39
C ALA A 80 3.03 13.38 5.47
N ALA A 81 4.17 13.64 6.10
CA ALA A 81 4.33 14.59 7.20
C ALA A 81 4.32 16.07 6.75
N VAL A 82 3.39 16.44 5.86
CA VAL A 82 3.22 17.81 5.34
C VAL A 82 2.02 18.47 5.99
N SER A 83 2.22 19.65 6.60
CA SER A 83 1.11 20.47 7.12
C SER A 83 0.33 21.07 5.96
N ALA A 84 -1.00 20.86 5.95
CA ALA A 84 -1.88 21.38 4.91
C ALA A 84 -3.22 21.82 5.51
N SER A 85 -3.81 22.87 4.94
CA SER A 85 -5.10 23.42 5.36
C SER A 85 -6.29 22.64 4.80
N THR A 86 -6.11 21.96 3.67
CA THR A 86 -7.14 21.13 3.02
C THR A 86 -6.58 19.77 2.62
N ASP A 87 -7.47 18.79 2.38
CA ASP A 87 -7.06 17.47 1.91
C ASP A 87 -6.47 17.51 0.50
N ALA A 88 -7.01 18.35 -0.39
CA ALA A 88 -6.48 18.51 -1.75
C ALA A 88 -5.04 19.07 -1.73
N GLU A 89 -4.80 20.07 -0.89
CA GLU A 89 -3.46 20.61 -0.65
C GLU A 89 -2.53 19.54 -0.04
N ARG A 90 -3.02 18.77 0.94
CA ARG A 90 -2.22 17.68 1.55
C ARG A 90 -1.77 16.66 0.52
N VAL A 91 -2.66 16.27 -0.40
CA VAL A 91 -2.34 15.32 -1.47
C VAL A 91 -1.26 15.88 -2.39
N THR A 92 -1.38 17.13 -2.82
CA THR A 92 -0.39 17.79 -3.67
C THR A 92 0.96 17.90 -2.96
N LEU A 93 1.00 18.45 -1.74
CA LEU A 93 2.23 18.59 -0.97
C LEU A 93 2.88 17.23 -0.67
N SER A 94 2.08 16.20 -0.39
CA SER A 94 2.61 14.86 -0.14
C SER A 94 3.25 14.27 -1.39
N ARG A 95 2.65 14.49 -2.57
CA ARG A 95 3.22 14.08 -3.86
C ARG A 95 4.54 14.79 -4.13
N ASP A 96 4.56 16.11 -3.98
CA ASP A 96 5.77 16.91 -4.21
C ASP A 96 6.91 16.51 -3.26
N ASN A 97 6.59 16.30 -1.97
CA ASN A 97 7.54 15.81 -0.98
C ASN A 97 8.09 14.43 -1.39
N PHE A 98 7.21 13.52 -1.80
CA PHE A 98 7.64 12.19 -2.20
C PHE A 98 8.54 12.21 -3.44
N ASP A 99 8.22 13.03 -4.45
CA ASP A 99 9.08 13.19 -5.62
C ASP A 99 10.45 13.77 -5.27
N GLN A 100 10.50 14.72 -4.30
CA GLN A 100 11.76 15.26 -3.79
C GLN A 100 12.59 14.17 -3.09
N ILE A 101 11.97 13.36 -2.24
CA ILE A 101 12.63 12.24 -1.56
C ILE A 101 13.21 11.27 -2.61
N GLN A 102 12.43 10.89 -3.64
CA GLN A 102 12.88 10.00 -4.70
C GLN A 102 14.13 10.54 -5.41
N ARG A 103 14.10 11.82 -5.81
CA ARG A 103 15.25 12.48 -6.45
C ARG A 103 16.47 12.53 -5.54
N CYS A 104 16.29 12.83 -4.25
CA CYS A 104 17.36 12.84 -3.26
C CYS A 104 18.00 11.46 -3.07
N MET A 105 17.18 10.40 -2.93
CA MET A 105 17.66 9.04 -2.78
C MET A 105 18.45 8.57 -4.01
N MET A 106 17.95 8.85 -5.22
CA MET A 106 18.69 8.60 -6.46
C MET A 106 20.01 9.37 -6.51
N GLY A 107 20.01 10.65 -6.11
CA GLY A 107 21.23 11.47 -6.04
C GLY A 107 22.28 10.93 -5.04
N LYS A 108 21.83 10.25 -3.98
CA LYS A 108 22.68 9.52 -3.03
C LYS A 108 23.13 8.14 -3.54
N GLY A 109 22.75 7.74 -4.75
CA GLY A 109 23.14 6.47 -5.36
C GLY A 109 22.25 5.28 -5.02
N TYR A 110 21.12 5.50 -4.34
CA TYR A 110 20.14 4.44 -4.10
C TYR A 110 19.34 4.13 -5.38
N ARG A 111 18.99 2.86 -5.53
CA ARG A 111 18.13 2.34 -6.59
C ARG A 111 16.80 1.93 -5.97
N TYR A 112 15.71 2.31 -6.63
CA TYR A 112 14.38 1.85 -6.25
C TYR A 112 14.19 0.39 -6.72
N THR A 113 13.69 -0.45 -5.82
CA THR A 113 13.46 -1.90 -6.02
C THR A 113 12.00 -2.27 -5.89
N GLY A 114 11.09 -1.29 -5.82
CA GLY A 114 9.66 -1.53 -5.90
C GLY A 114 9.18 -1.77 -7.33
N THR A 115 7.89 -2.08 -7.48
CA THR A 115 7.26 -2.22 -8.81
C THR A 115 7.21 -0.88 -9.53
N CYS A 116 7.53 -0.92 -10.82
CA CYS A 116 7.40 0.17 -11.78
C CYS A 116 6.45 -0.24 -12.91
N GLU A 117 5.38 -0.96 -12.60
CA GLU A 117 4.41 -1.45 -13.60
C GLU A 117 3.16 -0.56 -13.70
N GLY A 118 2.43 -0.70 -14.80
CA GLY A 118 1.17 0.01 -15.02
C GLY A 118 1.34 1.53 -15.09
N LYS A 119 0.56 2.28 -14.29
CA LYS A 119 0.61 3.76 -14.26
C LYS A 119 1.69 4.32 -13.33
N ILE A 120 2.49 3.47 -12.68
CA ILE A 120 3.51 3.88 -11.71
C ILE A 120 4.67 4.65 -12.39
N PRO A 121 5.19 4.25 -13.57
CA PRO A 121 6.30 4.96 -14.21
C PRO A 121 6.06 6.44 -14.50
N SER A 122 4.83 6.83 -14.85
CA SER A 122 4.51 8.24 -15.10
C SER A 122 4.41 9.08 -13.84
N GLN A 123 4.38 8.45 -12.66
CA GLN A 123 4.14 9.10 -11.37
C GLN A 123 5.37 9.07 -10.44
N TYR A 124 6.39 8.27 -10.76
CA TYR A 124 7.54 8.04 -9.88
C TYR A 124 8.82 8.37 -10.64
N PRO A 125 9.54 9.46 -10.30
CA PRO A 125 10.86 9.76 -10.85
C PRO A 125 11.81 8.55 -10.82
N ALA A 126 11.73 7.71 -9.79
CA ALA A 126 12.57 6.51 -9.67
C ALA A 126 12.28 5.43 -10.72
N CYS A 127 11.09 5.45 -11.32
CA CYS A 127 10.64 4.52 -12.35
C CYS A 127 10.77 5.10 -13.78
N GLN A 128 11.13 6.38 -13.90
CA GLN A 128 11.39 7.02 -15.18
C GLN A 128 12.77 6.58 -15.66
N ARG A 129 12.82 5.47 -16.41
CA ARG A 129 14.06 5.08 -17.10
C ARG A 129 14.42 6.14 -18.13
N PRO A 130 15.70 6.54 -18.25
CA PRO A 130 16.13 7.25 -19.44
C PRO A 130 15.80 6.37 -20.66
N GLU A 131 15.17 6.97 -21.67
CA GLU A 131 14.85 6.30 -22.93
C GLU A 131 16.11 5.60 -23.46
N GLY A 132 16.13 4.26 -23.43
CA GLY A 132 17.25 3.46 -23.93
C GLY A 132 17.95 2.53 -22.92
N ALA A 133 17.69 2.62 -21.61
CA ALA A 133 18.09 1.52 -20.73
C ALA A 133 17.24 0.30 -21.12
N ALA A 134 17.83 -0.86 -21.42
CA ALA A 134 17.13 -2.09 -21.76
C ALA A 134 16.54 -2.76 -20.50
N ALA A 135 15.41 -3.45 -20.63
CA ALA A 135 14.88 -4.28 -19.57
C ALA A 135 15.65 -5.59 -19.66
N ASP A 136 16.63 -5.78 -18.77
CA ASP A 136 17.24 -7.09 -18.64
C ASP A 136 16.33 -7.96 -17.76
N ARG A 137 16.05 -9.11 -18.37
CA ARG A 137 15.12 -10.22 -18.05
C ARG A 137 14.80 -10.50 -16.58
#